data_AF-A0A4D7C4B0-F1
#
_entry.id   AF-A0A4D7C4B0-F1
#
_cell.length_a   1.000
_cell.length_b   1.000
_cell.length_c   1.000
_cell.angle_alpha   90.00
_cell.angle_beta   90.00
_cell.angle_gamma   90.00
#
_symmetry.space_group_name_H-M   'P 1'
#
loop_
_entity.id
_entity.type
_entity.pdbx_description
1 polymer ?
#
loop_
_entity_poly.entity_id
_entity_poly.type
_entity_poly.pdbx_seq_one_letter_code
_entity_poly.pdbx_strand_id
1 'polypeptide(L)'
;MFSDYRFRGVSLSDRDVALQGTVTATHNPTGIYAGFWSSTIEQLNGAEAELDLYAGWAKELGPVKLDVGATGYVYPGGDDVNYFELYAKAGHEFGPLSTTLSFTMFQTRRIRRKTITTSVSAVRSAFHRRR
;
A
#
# COMPACT_ATOMS: atom_id res chain seq x y z
N MET A 1 -8.07 -15.24 -10.32
CA MET A 1 -7.72 -16.16 -9.22
C MET A 1 -8.39 -15.61 -7.98
N PHE A 2 -9.35 -16.35 -7.43
CA PHE A 2 -10.10 -15.96 -6.24
C PHE A 2 -9.32 -16.44 -5.02
N SER A 3 -8.85 -15.50 -4.21
CA SER A 3 -8.18 -15.82 -2.95
C SER A 3 -8.65 -14.85 -1.89
N ASP A 4 -8.99 -15.41 -0.73
CA ASP A 4 -9.28 -14.76 0.55
C ASP A 4 -8.41 -13.51 0.75
N TYR A 5 -9.03 -12.33 0.90
CA TYR A 5 -8.30 -11.08 1.12
C TYR A 5 -7.92 -10.99 2.60
N ARG A 6 -6.61 -10.99 2.85
CA ARG A 6 -6.05 -10.94 4.20
C ARG A 6 -5.26 -9.67 4.38
N PHE A 7 -5.77 -8.76 5.20
CA PHE A 7 -5.03 -7.58 5.61
C PHE A 7 -4.39 -7.83 6.98
N ARG A 8 -3.05 -7.77 7.03
CA ARG A 8 -2.25 -8.00 8.26
C ARG A 8 -2.54 -9.33 8.98
N GLY A 9 -2.90 -10.37 8.21
CA GLY A 9 -3.15 -11.72 8.73
C GLY A 9 -4.58 -11.99 9.17
N VAL A 10 -5.43 -10.96 9.24
CA VAL A 10 -6.87 -11.06 9.50
C VAL A 10 -7.60 -11.14 8.17
N SER A 11 -8.50 -12.12 8.03
CA SER A 11 -9.37 -12.23 6.85
C SER A 11 -10.40 -11.11 6.90
N LEU A 12 -10.55 -10.38 5.79
CA LEU A 12 -11.50 -9.28 5.63
C LEU A 12 -12.62 -9.61 4.63
N SER A 13 -12.64 -10.83 4.11
CA SER A 13 -13.67 -11.31 3.18
C SER A 13 -14.43 -12.53 3.71
N ASP A 14 -14.27 -12.88 5.00
CA ASP A 14 -14.81 -14.09 5.67
C ASP A 14 -14.95 -15.35 4.78
N ARG A 15 -13.97 -15.60 3.90
CA ARG A 15 -13.91 -16.73 2.93
C ARG A 15 -14.85 -16.65 1.71
N ASP A 16 -15.53 -15.53 1.48
CA ASP A 16 -16.27 -15.28 0.25
C ASP A 16 -15.35 -14.83 -0.91
N VAL A 17 -15.85 -15.03 -2.13
CA VAL A 17 -15.14 -14.70 -3.37
C VAL A 17 -14.92 -13.19 -3.49
N ALA A 18 -13.70 -12.75 -3.17
CA ALA A 18 -13.26 -11.38 -3.39
C ALA A 18 -12.84 -11.16 -4.86
N LEU A 19 -13.59 -10.34 -5.61
CA LEU A 19 -13.20 -9.88 -6.94
C LEU A 19 -12.19 -8.73 -6.80
N GLN A 20 -10.92 -9.02 -7.04
CA GLN A 20 -9.83 -8.06 -6.87
C GLN A 20 -9.21 -7.67 -8.21
N GLY A 21 -8.92 -6.38 -8.38
CA GLY A 21 -8.28 -5.84 -9.57
C GLY A 21 -7.32 -4.71 -9.24
N THR A 22 -6.28 -4.56 -10.05
CA THR A 22 -5.31 -3.47 -9.91
C THR A 22 -4.92 -2.95 -11.27
N VAL A 23 -4.89 -1.63 -11.42
CA VAL A 23 -4.38 -0.95 -12.61
C VAL A 23 -3.41 0.12 -12.15
N THR A 24 -2.17 0.06 -12.62
CA THR A 24 -1.14 1.08 -12.36
C THR A 24 -0.56 1.57 -13.67
N ALA A 25 -0.50 2.89 -13.83
CA ALA A 25 0.28 3.54 -14.86
C ALA A 25 1.54 4.12 -14.22
N THR A 26 2.70 3.85 -14.83
CA THR A 26 3.99 4.34 -14.38
C THR A 26 4.70 5.07 -15.51
N HIS A 27 5.12 6.31 -15.25
CA HIS A 27 5.97 7.07 -16.14
C HIS A 27 7.44 6.93 -15.73
N ASN A 28 8.06 5.84 -16.20
CA ASN A 28 9.42 5.40 -15.85
C ASN A 28 10.50 6.51 -15.89
N PRO A 29 10.56 7.42 -16.88
CA PRO A 29 11.58 8.48 -16.91
C PRO A 29 11.53 9.42 -15.72
N THR A 30 10.32 9.68 -15.20
CA THR A 30 10.12 10.58 -14.05
C THR A 30 9.99 9.83 -12.74
N GLY A 31 9.58 8.56 -12.76
CA GLY A 31 9.25 7.78 -11.57
C GLY A 31 7.85 8.04 -11.00
N ILE A 32 7.05 8.87 -11.65
CA ILE A 32 5.65 9.13 -11.26
C ILE A 32 4.82 7.88 -11.57
N TYR A 33 3.95 7.49 -10.65
CA TYR A 33 2.96 6.46 -10.88
C TYR A 33 1.61 6.87 -10.28
N ALA A 34 0.54 6.34 -10.86
CA ALA A 34 -0.80 6.44 -10.33
C ALA A 34 -1.59 5.19 -10.71
N GLY A 35 -2.57 4.84 -9.90
CA GLY A 35 -3.37 3.65 -10.13
C GLY A 35 -4.52 3.54 -9.17
N PHE A 36 -5.21 2.42 -9.31
CA PHE A 36 -6.23 2.04 -8.37
C PHE A 36 -6.21 0.54 -8.12
N TRP A 37 -6.65 0.17 -6.93
CA TRP A 37 -6.95 -1.18 -6.53
C TRP A 37 -8.42 -1.24 -6.10
N SER A 38 -9.11 -2.34 -6.36
CA SER A 38 -10.48 -2.51 -5.88
C SER A 38 -10.76 -3.95 -5.52
N SER A 39 -11.59 -4.15 -4.50
CA SER A 39 -12.08 -5.45 -4.06
C SER A 39 -13.53 -5.39 -3.59
N THR A 40 -14.24 -6.51 -3.68
CA THR A 40 -15.38 -6.76 -2.79
C THR A 40 -14.87 -7.07 -1.37
N ILE A 41 -15.59 -6.60 -0.35
CA ILE A 41 -15.24 -6.73 1.07
C ILE A 41 -16.44 -7.25 1.86
N GLU A 42 -16.19 -7.82 3.04
CA GLU A 42 -17.26 -8.01 4.03
C GLU A 42 -17.83 -6.64 4.45
N GLN A 43 -19.13 -6.59 4.73
CA GLN A 43 -19.84 -5.33 4.94
C GLN A 43 -19.18 -4.45 6.02
N LEU A 44 -18.69 -3.28 5.61
CA LEU A 44 -18.04 -2.30 6.49
C LEU A 44 -18.89 -1.03 6.56
N ASN A 45 -19.65 -0.88 7.65
CA ASN A 45 -20.56 0.26 7.87
C ASN A 45 -21.42 0.61 6.64
N GLY A 46 -21.95 -0.41 5.95
CA GLY A 46 -22.77 -0.24 4.76
C GLY A 46 -22.05 -0.42 3.42
N ALA A 47 -20.72 -0.40 3.39
CA ALA A 47 -19.95 -0.68 2.17
C ALA A 47 -19.71 -2.17 1.96
N GLU A 48 -19.86 -2.64 0.72
CA GLU A 48 -19.56 -4.02 0.30
C GLU A 48 -18.37 -4.07 -0.69
N ALA A 49 -17.78 -2.91 -0.97
CA ALA A 49 -16.62 -2.77 -1.84
C ALA A 49 -15.62 -1.75 -1.27
N GLU A 50 -14.37 -1.93 -1.65
CA GLU A 50 -13.27 -1.01 -1.39
C GLU A 50 -12.62 -0.61 -2.72
N LEU A 51 -12.31 0.68 -2.83
CA LEU A 51 -11.60 1.29 -3.94
C LEU A 51 -10.47 2.16 -3.38
N ASP A 52 -9.25 1.74 -3.67
CA ASP A 52 -8.04 2.45 -3.28
C ASP A 52 -7.55 3.22 -4.49
N LEU A 53 -7.49 4.54 -4.39
CA LEU A 53 -6.88 5.40 -5.40
C LEU A 53 -5.50 5.83 -4.92
N TYR A 54 -4.45 5.53 -5.66
CA TYR A 54 -3.10 5.88 -5.24
C TYR A 54 -2.31 6.62 -6.33
N ALA A 55 -1.42 7.49 -5.88
CA ALA A 55 -0.45 8.16 -6.72
C ALA A 55 0.81 8.46 -5.92
N GLY A 56 1.94 8.51 -6.61
CA GLY A 56 3.21 8.83 -5.98
C GLY A 56 4.35 8.97 -6.94
N TRP A 57 5.54 9.03 -6.36
CA TRP A 57 6.80 9.21 -7.06
C TRP A 57 7.86 8.33 -6.41
N ALA A 58 8.48 7.49 -7.22
CA ALA A 58 9.58 6.64 -6.80
C ALA A 58 10.82 6.90 -7.65
N LYS A 59 11.99 6.98 -7.01
CA LYS A 59 13.26 7.19 -7.71
C LYS A 59 14.39 6.40 -7.09
N GLU A 60 15.20 5.80 -7.95
CA GLU A 60 16.46 5.18 -7.58
C GLU A 60 17.61 6.16 -7.85
N LEU A 61 18.46 6.37 -6.86
CA LEU A 61 19.63 7.25 -6.87
C LEU A 61 20.85 6.44 -6.42
N GLY A 62 21.33 5.57 -7.31
CA GLY A 62 22.39 4.60 -6.97
C GLY A 62 21.89 3.57 -5.94
N PRO A 63 22.53 3.41 -4.76
CA PRO A 63 22.08 2.45 -3.75
C PRO A 63 20.87 2.95 -2.95
N VAL A 64 20.44 4.20 -3.13
CA VAL A 64 19.31 4.81 -2.41
C VAL A 64 18.04 4.68 -3.25
N LYS A 65 16.95 4.24 -2.60
CA LYS A 65 15.61 4.21 -3.19
C LYS A 65 14.69 5.10 -2.39
N LEU A 66 14.00 6.02 -3.06
CA LEU A 66 13.02 6.90 -2.46
C LEU A 66 11.64 6.60 -3.05
N ASP A 67 10.61 6.60 -2.22
CA ASP A 67 9.23 6.41 -2.63
C ASP A 67 8.32 7.22 -1.71
N VAL A 68 7.60 8.18 -2.28
CA VAL A 68 6.61 8.99 -1.57
C VAL A 68 5.28 8.89 -2.30
N GLY A 69 4.19 8.79 -1.55
CA GLY A 69 2.89 8.59 -2.17
C GLY A 69 1.73 8.90 -1.24
N ALA A 70 0.56 8.88 -1.84
CA ALA A 70 -0.72 9.02 -1.18
C ALA A 70 -1.66 7.93 -1.68
N THR A 71 -2.51 7.44 -0.78
CA THR A 71 -3.60 6.52 -1.10
C THR A 71 -4.88 7.05 -0.46
N GLY A 72 -5.95 7.17 -1.24
CA GLY A 72 -7.30 7.43 -0.76
C GLY A 72 -8.09 6.13 -0.75
N TYR A 73 -8.58 5.74 0.41
CA TYR A 73 -9.44 4.58 0.63
C TYR A 73 -10.89 5.02 0.56
N VAL A 74 -11.60 4.51 -0.43
CA VAL A 74 -13.01 4.82 -0.70
C VAL A 74 -13.84 3.55 -0.54
N TYR A 75 -14.88 3.64 0.27
CA TYR A 75 -15.82 2.57 0.55
C TYR A 75 -17.21 2.99 0.05
N PRO A 76 -17.57 2.65 -1.20
CA PRO A 76 -18.87 3.01 -1.76
C PRO A 76 -20.03 2.45 -0.93
N GLY A 77 -21.00 3.29 -0.60
CA GLY A 77 -22.14 2.91 0.26
C GLY A 77 -21.82 2.88 1.76
N GLY A 78 -20.56 3.11 2.15
CA GLY A 78 -20.14 3.16 3.55
C GLY A 78 -20.31 4.55 4.17
N ASP A 79 -20.82 4.60 5.40
CA ASP A 79 -20.99 5.84 6.15
C ASP A 79 -19.71 6.25 6.90
N ASP A 80 -19.11 7.36 6.47
CA ASP A 80 -17.96 8.03 7.12
C ASP A 80 -16.74 7.12 7.41
N VAL A 81 -16.52 6.16 6.51
CA VAL A 81 -15.40 5.19 6.58
C VAL A 81 -14.22 5.54 5.66
N ASN A 82 -14.37 6.51 4.78
CA ASN A 82 -13.31 6.93 3.87
C ASN A 82 -12.15 7.60 4.61
N TYR A 83 -10.92 7.24 4.25
CA TYR A 83 -9.72 7.85 4.81
C TYR A 83 -8.62 7.98 3.76
N PHE A 84 -7.57 8.73 4.07
CA PHE A 84 -6.39 8.79 3.22
C PHE A 84 -5.13 8.53 4.03
N GLU A 85 -4.14 7.99 3.34
CA GLU A 85 -2.80 7.75 3.85
C GLU A 85 -1.79 8.51 3.00
N LEU A 86 -0.81 9.10 3.68
CA LEU A 86 0.41 9.62 3.08
C LEU A 86 1.55 8.75 3.57
N TYR A 87 2.50 8.46 2.69
CA TYR A 87 3.69 7.73 3.10
C TYR A 87 4.95 8.27 2.45
N ALA A 88 6.07 8.03 3.12
CA ALA A 88 7.41 8.28 2.62
C ALA A 88 8.32 7.12 3.03
N LYS A 89 9.05 6.58 2.07
CA LYS A 89 9.97 5.45 2.24
C LYS A 89 11.32 5.84 1.68
N ALA A 90 12.36 5.46 2.41
CA ALA A 90 13.74 5.56 1.98
C ALA A 90 14.44 4.22 2.26
N GLY A 91 15.02 3.62 1.23
CA GLY A 91 15.78 2.39 1.31
C GLY A 91 17.23 2.63 0.91
N HIS A 92 18.15 1.85 1.48
CA HIS A 92 19.55 1.80 1.08
C HIS A 92 20.02 0.35 0.95
N GLU A 93 20.72 0.05 -0.12
CA GLU A 93 21.36 -1.25 -0.37
C GLU A 93 22.83 -1.23 0.07
N PHE A 94 23.22 -2.19 0.91
CA PHE A 94 24.57 -2.40 1.43
C PHE A 94 25.08 -3.78 0.98
N GLY A 95 25.38 -3.92 -0.32
CA GLY A 95 25.79 -5.20 -0.90
C GLY A 95 24.67 -6.25 -0.80
N PRO A 96 24.87 -7.41 -0.13
CA PRO A 96 23.82 -8.43 0.02
C PRO A 96 22.76 -8.07 1.07
N LEU A 97 22.86 -6.92 1.74
CA LEU A 97 21.86 -6.44 2.70
C LEU A 97 21.07 -5.26 2.12
N SER A 98 19.78 -5.21 2.38
CA SER A 98 18.95 -4.02 2.16
C SER A 98 18.35 -3.55 3.49
N THR A 99 18.29 -2.23 3.69
CA THR A 99 17.62 -1.61 4.84
C THR A 99 16.61 -0.61 4.32
N THR A 100 15.40 -0.63 4.88
CA THR A 100 14.31 0.26 4.51
C THR A 100 13.75 0.95 5.74
N LEU A 101 13.72 2.28 5.69
CA LEU A 101 13.00 3.12 6.64
C LEU A 101 11.70 3.58 5.98
N SER A 102 10.58 3.39 6.66
CA SER A 102 9.26 3.78 6.18
C SER A 102 8.53 4.62 7.22
N PHE A 103 7.94 5.71 6.76
CA PHE A 103 7.02 6.55 7.50
C PHE A 103 5.67 6.52 6.80
N THR A 104 4.61 6.28 7.56
CA THR A 104 3.23 6.29 7.07
C THR A 104 2.38 7.10 8.03
N MET A 105 1.59 8.02 7.50
CA MET A 105 0.61 8.81 8.21
C MET A 105 -0.78 8.48 7.66
N PHE A 106 -1.73 8.16 8.54
CA PHE A 106 -3.13 8.00 8.16
C PHE A 106 -4.00 9.09 8.80
N GLN A 107 -5.03 9.54 8.08
CA GLN A 107 -6.04 10.47 8.57
C GLN A 107 -7.44 10.02 8.18
N THR A 108 -8.29 9.77 9.18
CA THR A 108 -9.72 9.44 9.02
C THR A 108 -10.62 10.67 9.10
N ARG A 109 -11.73 10.68 8.34
CA ARG A 109 -12.73 11.77 8.35
C ARG A 109 -13.50 11.84 9.68
N ARG A 110 -13.93 10.71 10.23
CA ARG A 110 -14.79 10.63 11.43
C ARG A 110 -14.25 11.28 12.69
N ILE A 111 -12.93 11.24 12.90
CA ILE A 111 -12.34 11.67 14.19
C ILE A 111 -11.30 12.80 14.02
N ARG A 112 -10.98 13.24 12.79
CA ARG A 112 -9.80 14.11 12.50
C ARG A 112 -8.51 13.65 13.23
N ARG A 113 -8.46 12.38 13.66
CA ARG A 113 -7.35 11.83 14.40
C ARG A 113 -6.27 11.48 13.40
N LYS A 114 -5.09 12.07 13.59
CA LYS A 114 -3.89 11.73 12.83
C LYS A 114 -3.11 10.71 13.62
N THR A 115 -2.71 9.63 12.97
CA THR A 115 -1.78 8.67 13.54
C THR A 115 -0.58 8.58 12.63
N ILE A 116 0.60 8.56 13.24
CA ILE A 116 1.87 8.43 12.54
C ILE A 116 2.48 7.10 12.97
N THR A 117 2.85 6.30 11.97
CA THR A 117 3.53 5.03 12.16
C THR A 117 4.90 5.11 11.49
N THR A 118 5.93 4.67 12.19
CA THR A 118 7.30 4.54 11.67
C THR A 118 7.75 3.10 11.80
N SER A 119 8.37 2.56 10.76
CA SER A 119 8.90 1.21 10.75
C SER A 119 10.26 1.15 10.09
N VAL A 120 11.14 0.30 10.60
CA VAL A 120 12.45 -0.03 10.02
C VAL A 120 12.50 -1.52 9.74
N SER A 121 12.95 -1.91 8.56
CA SER A 121 13.18 -3.31 8.21
C SER A 121 14.57 -3.49 7.58
N ALA A 122 15.19 -4.62 7.85
CA ALA A 122 16.43 -5.05 7.21
C ALA A 122 16.24 -6.46 6.65
N VAL A 123 16.57 -6.65 5.37
CA VAL A 123 16.42 -7.93 4.69
C VAL A 123 17.79 -8.34 4.13
N ARG A 124 18.15 -9.60 4.33
CA ARG A 124 19.35 -10.19 3.72
C ARG A 124 18.94 -10.85 2.42
N SER A 125 19.49 -10.40 1.30
CA SER A 125 19.21 -10.98 -0.01
C SER A 125 19.85 -12.37 -0.09
N ALA A 126 19.02 -13.41 -0.25
CA ALA A 126 19.50 -14.78 -0.33
C ALA A 126 20.26 -14.99 -1.64
N PHE A 127 21.56 -15.31 -1.54
CA PHE A 127 22.43 -15.54 -2.69
C PHE A 127 22.03 -16.84 -3.40
N HIS A 128 21.18 -16.75 -4.45
CA HIS A 128 20.88 -17.90 -5.30
C HIS A 128 22.02 -18.11 -6.30
N ARG A 129 22.98 -18.96 -5.91
CA ARG A 129 24.07 -19.40 -6.78
C ARG A 129 23.50 -20.41 -7.78
N ARG A 130 23.04 -19.94 -8.95
CA ARG A 130 22.74 -20.83 -10.09
C ARG A 130 24.06 -21.51 -10.48
N ARG A 131 24.09 -22.85 -10.36
CA ARG A 131 25.10 -23.70 -11.00
C ARG A 131 24.62 -24.05 -12.40
#